data_AF-A0A960E143-F1
#
_entry.id   AF-A0A960E143-F1
#
_cell.length_a   1.000
_cell.length_b   1.000
_cell.length_c   1.000
_cell.angle_alpha   90.00
_cell.angle_beta   90.00
_cell.angle_gamma   90.00
#
_symmetry.space_group_name_H-M   'P 1'
#
loop_
_entity.id
_entity.type
_entity.pdbx_description
1 polymer ?
#
loop_
_entity_poly.entity_id
_entity_poly.type
_entity_poly.pdbx_seq_one_letter_code
_entity_poly.pdbx_strand_id
1 'polypeptide(L)'
;MHELTIDDLDRRRAVVERELAAAAGGASMCAISKVAGSVPAAKHLEGRLGALRDLRRALRKGEPGAEAVARLAARWEAELEAVLARDAGPDWRAYRAGGVDELSELAG
;
A
#
# COMPACT_ATOMS: atom_id res chain seq x y z
N MET A 1 9.18 18.80 10.06
CA MET A 1 8.58 17.95 9.00
C MET A 1 9.65 17.78 7.94
N HIS A 2 10.22 16.58 7.81
CA HIS A 2 11.20 16.32 6.74
C HIS A 2 10.45 16.31 5.41
N GLU A 3 10.99 16.96 4.38
CA GLU A 3 10.40 16.94 3.06
C GLU A 3 10.51 15.53 2.48
N LEU A 4 9.37 14.94 2.09
CA LEU A 4 9.34 13.58 1.55
C LEU A 4 9.94 13.55 0.14
N THR A 5 11.04 12.81 -0.04
CA THR A 5 11.75 12.73 -1.32
C THR A 5 11.41 11.47 -2.10
N ILE A 6 11.74 11.47 -3.40
CA ILE A 6 11.64 10.28 -4.27
C ILE A 6 12.49 9.12 -3.75
N ASP A 7 13.65 9.41 -3.14
CA ASP A 7 14.55 8.40 -2.56
C ASP A 7 13.97 7.78 -1.28
N ASP A 8 13.26 8.57 -0.46
CA ASP A 8 12.51 8.04 0.68
C ASP A 8 11.44 7.04 0.23
N LEU A 9 10.71 7.38 -0.84
CA LEU A 9 9.71 6.48 -1.41
C LEU A 9 10.34 5.21 -1.99
N ASP A 10 11.50 5.31 -2.64
CA ASP A 10 12.21 4.13 -3.16
C ASP A 10 12.69 3.22 -2.03
N ARG A 11 13.24 3.78 -0.94
CA ARG A 11 13.63 3.00 0.25
C ARG A 11 12.43 2.29 0.88
N ARG A 12 11.32 3.01 1.05
CA ARG A 12 10.10 2.46 1.62
C ARG A 12 9.47 1.39 0.73
N ARG A 13 9.42 1.62 -0.60
CA ARG A 13 8.99 0.60 -1.58
C ARG A 13 9.81 -0.69 -1.46
N ALA A 14 11.14 -0.57 -1.39
CA ALA A 14 12.01 -1.74 -1.29
C ALA A 14 11.78 -2.55 0.00
N VAL A 15 11.38 -1.91 1.10
CA VAL A 15 10.98 -2.61 2.35
C VAL A 15 9.70 -3.42 2.11
N VAL A 16 8.65 -2.79 1.60
CA VAL A 16 7.35 -3.43 1.35
C VAL A 16 7.46 -4.55 0.31
N GLU A 17 8.30 -4.40 -0.73
CA GLU A 17 8.57 -5.46 -1.72
C GLU A 17 9.19 -6.71 -1.07
N ARG A 18 10.10 -6.54 -0.09
CA ARG A 18 10.67 -7.67 0.65
C ARG A 18 9.63 -8.35 1.55
N GLU A 19 8.80 -7.57 2.22
CA GLU A 19 7.69 -8.10 3.03
C GLU A 19 6.71 -8.90 2.16
N LEU A 20 6.38 -8.37 0.97
CA LEU A 20 5.50 -9.05 0.03
C LEU A 20 6.11 -10.35 -0.47
N ALA A 21 7.40 -10.36 -0.82
CA ALA A 21 8.09 -11.57 -1.23
C ALA A 21 8.12 -12.64 -0.11
N ALA A 22 8.27 -12.22 1.15
CA ALA A 22 8.20 -13.12 2.30
C ALA A 22 6.79 -13.68 2.50
N ALA A 23 5.75 -12.83 2.43
CA ALA A 23 4.35 -13.22 2.56
C ALA A 23 3.87 -14.14 1.43
N ALA A 24 4.40 -13.95 0.22
CA ALA A 24 4.11 -14.77 -0.96
C ALA A 24 4.86 -16.12 -0.97
N GLY A 25 5.70 -16.41 0.04
CA GLY A 25 6.36 -17.70 0.18
C GLY A 25 7.67 -17.82 -0.60
N GLY A 26 8.57 -16.85 -0.43
CA GLY A 26 9.94 -16.93 -0.92
C GLY A 26 10.62 -18.27 -0.58
N ALA A 27 10.74 -19.12 -1.60
CA ALA A 27 11.55 -20.34 -1.66
C ALA A 27 11.14 -21.52 -0.74
N SER A 28 9.91 -22.04 -0.88
CA SER A 28 9.61 -23.50 -0.98
C SER A 28 8.10 -23.75 -0.87
N MET A 29 7.47 -24.11 -2.00
CA MET A 29 6.03 -24.39 -2.13
C MET A 29 5.57 -25.70 -1.45
N CYS A 30 5.95 -25.97 -0.19
CA CYS A 30 5.51 -27.20 0.51
C CYS A 30 4.72 -26.96 1.80
N ALA A 31 4.60 -25.72 2.30
CA ALA A 31 3.90 -25.43 3.57
C ALA A 31 2.64 -24.53 3.44
N ILE A 32 2.31 -24.08 2.23
CA ILE A 32 1.32 -23.00 1.97
C ILE A 32 -0.08 -23.56 1.69
N SER A 33 -0.55 -24.48 2.53
CA SER A 33 -1.96 -24.93 2.45
C SER A 33 -2.68 -24.87 3.79
N LYS A 34 -2.08 -24.25 4.82
CA LYS A 34 -2.68 -24.15 6.15
C LYS A 34 -3.03 -22.74 6.64
N VAL A 35 -2.67 -21.67 5.92
CA VAL A 35 -2.95 -20.31 6.39
C VAL A 35 -3.94 -19.65 5.44
N ALA A 36 -5.23 -19.76 5.78
CA ALA A 36 -6.33 -18.99 5.19
C ALA A 36 -6.23 -17.47 5.48
N GLY A 37 -5.01 -16.93 5.57
CA GLY A 37 -4.67 -15.54 5.89
C GLY A 37 -3.44 -15.00 5.14
N SER A 38 -2.81 -15.78 4.26
CA SER A 38 -1.67 -15.31 3.43
C SER A 38 -2.10 -14.38 2.29
N VAL A 39 -3.28 -14.61 1.70
CA VAL A 39 -3.78 -13.81 0.57
C VAL A 39 -4.19 -12.39 0.99
N PRO A 40 -4.95 -12.16 2.09
CA PRO A 40 -5.24 -10.81 2.56
C PRO A 40 -3.98 -10.02 2.95
N ALA A 41 -2.98 -10.68 3.56
CA ALA A 41 -1.72 -10.03 3.91
C ALA A 41 -0.93 -9.59 2.66
N ALA A 42 -0.81 -10.46 1.65
CA ALA A 42 -0.17 -10.11 0.38
C ALA A 42 -0.93 -8.97 -0.33
N LYS A 43 -2.26 -9.00 -0.34
CA LYS A 43 -3.09 -7.94 -0.94
C LYS A 43 -2.93 -6.60 -0.22
N HIS A 44 -2.82 -6.61 1.10
CA HIS A 44 -2.53 -5.39 1.88
C HIS A 44 -1.17 -4.79 1.48
N LEU A 45 -0.12 -5.61 1.40
CA LEU A 45 1.20 -5.17 0.95
C LEU A 45 1.20 -4.67 -0.51
N GLU A 46 0.45 -5.31 -1.42
CA GLU A 46 0.22 -4.78 -2.78
C GLU A 46 -0.44 -3.39 -2.75
N GLY A 47 -1.38 -3.17 -1.82
CA GLY A 47 -2.03 -1.89 -1.56
C GLY A 47 -1.05 -0.78 -1.21
N ARG A 48 -0.17 -1.05 -0.23
CA ARG A 48 0.91 -0.15 0.19
C ARG A 48 1.81 0.22 -1.00
N LEU A 49 2.23 -0.75 -1.81
CA LEU A 49 3.01 -0.51 -3.03
C LEU A 49 2.25 0.36 -4.05
N GLY A 50 0.95 0.13 -4.20
CA GLY A 50 0.07 0.94 -5.04
C GLY A 50 0.06 2.42 -4.64
N ALA A 51 -0.10 2.70 -3.35
CA ALA A 51 -0.08 4.05 -2.80
C ALA A 51 1.29 4.73 -2.98
N LEU A 52 2.39 4.03 -2.71
CA LEU A 52 3.75 4.53 -2.94
C LEU A 52 4.00 4.89 -4.41
N ARG A 53 3.48 4.08 -5.34
CA ARG A 53 3.57 4.34 -6.78
C ARG A 53 2.80 5.61 -7.17
N ASP A 54 1.59 5.79 -6.65
CA ASP A 54 0.78 6.97 -6.90
C ASP A 54 1.43 8.24 -6.33
N LEU A 55 2.00 8.15 -5.13
CA LEU A 55 2.72 9.25 -4.49
C LEU A 55 4.01 9.62 -5.23
N ARG A 56 4.80 8.61 -5.64
CA ARG A 56 5.98 8.84 -6.48
C ARG A 56 5.62 9.56 -7.79
N ARG A 57 4.48 9.21 -8.38
CA ARG A 57 3.99 9.87 -9.60
C ARG A 57 3.61 11.33 -9.34
N ALA A 58 3.03 11.64 -8.19
CA ALA A 58 2.71 13.01 -7.77
C ALA A 58 3.99 13.85 -7.59
N LEU A 59 4.97 13.35 -6.84
CA LEU A 59 6.25 14.04 -6.64
C LEU A 59 6.98 14.31 -7.97
N ARG A 60 6.98 13.34 -8.89
CA ARG A 60 7.57 13.52 -10.23
C ARG A 60 6.89 14.59 -11.08
N LYS A 61 5.64 14.95 -10.76
CA LYS A 61 4.92 16.05 -11.39
C LYS A 61 5.17 17.39 -10.71
N GLY A 62 5.99 17.42 -9.66
CA GLY A 62 6.31 18.63 -8.88
C GLY A 62 5.28 18.94 -7.80
N GLU A 63 4.40 18.00 -7.45
CA GLU A 63 3.47 18.21 -6.33
C GLU A 63 4.25 18.14 -5.00
N PRO A 64 4.06 19.11 -4.06
CA PRO A 64 4.68 19.05 -2.74
C PRO A 64 4.28 17.79 -1.99
N GLY A 65 5.23 17.15 -1.29
CA GLY A 65 5.00 15.84 -0.69
C GLY A 65 3.86 15.78 0.31
N ALA A 66 3.74 16.78 1.19
CA ALA A 66 2.64 16.85 2.15
C ALA A 66 1.26 16.98 1.48
N GLU A 67 1.17 17.81 0.43
CA GLU A 67 -0.07 17.99 -0.33
C GLU A 67 -0.44 16.71 -1.09
N ALA A 68 0.55 16.06 -1.72
CA ALA A 68 0.37 14.81 -2.42
C ALA A 68 -0.10 13.68 -1.49
N VAL A 69 0.48 13.58 -0.29
CA VAL A 69 0.07 12.60 0.73
C VAL A 69 -1.37 12.86 1.15
N ALA A 70 -1.72 14.09 1.54
CA ALA A 70 -3.07 14.42 2.00
C ALA A 70 -4.14 14.15 0.92
N ARG A 71 -3.87 14.58 -0.33
CA ARG A 71 -4.79 14.36 -1.46
C ARG A 71 -4.95 12.88 -1.78
N LEU A 72 -3.86 12.10 -1.75
CA LEU A 72 -3.92 10.67 -2.02
C LEU A 72 -4.59 9.92 -0.86
N ALA A 73 -4.34 10.27 0.39
CA ALA A 73 -4.97 9.65 1.55
C ALA A 73 -6.50 9.76 1.45
N ALA A 74 -7.02 10.97 1.26
CA ALA A 74 -8.45 11.21 1.10
C ALA A 74 -9.06 10.40 -0.08
N ARG A 75 -8.34 10.30 -1.21
CA ARG A 75 -8.79 9.49 -2.35
C ARG A 75 -8.84 8.00 -2.01
N TRP A 76 -7.80 7.47 -1.39
CA TRP A 76 -7.71 6.05 -1.06
C TRP A 76 -8.73 5.64 0.01
N GLU A 77 -9.01 6.52 0.98
CA GLU A 77 -10.06 6.36 1.98
C GLU A 77 -11.44 6.29 1.32
N ALA A 78 -11.78 7.24 0.45
CA ALA A 78 -13.05 7.20 -0.28
C ALA A 78 -13.20 5.95 -1.16
N GLU A 79 -12.10 5.50 -1.79
CA GLU A 79 -12.09 4.25 -2.56
C GLU A 79 -12.24 3.00 -1.66
N LEU A 80 -11.72 3.01 -0.43
CA LEU A 80 -11.93 1.95 0.57
C LEU A 80 -13.39 1.91 1.03
N GLU A 81 -13.98 3.06 1.37
CA GLU A 81 -15.39 3.15 1.75
C GLU A 81 -16.30 2.60 0.66
N ALA A 82 -16.04 2.95 -0.61
CA ALA A 82 -16.80 2.43 -1.74
C ALA A 82 -16.66 0.90 -1.90
N VAL A 83 -15.49 0.34 -1.64
CA VAL A 83 -15.24 -1.12 -1.67
C VAL A 83 -16.00 -1.82 -0.54
N LEU A 84 -16.03 -1.24 0.66
CA LEU A 84 -16.78 -1.77 1.80
C LEU A 84 -18.29 -1.71 1.57
N ALA A 85 -18.81 -0.61 1.03
CA ALA A 85 -20.23 -0.42 0.76
C ALA A 85 -20.78 -1.38 -0.32
N ARG A 86 -19.93 -1.81 -1.26
CA ARG A 86 -20.32 -2.69 -2.38
C ARG A 86 -20.15 -4.18 -2.10
N ASP A 87 -19.84 -4.55 -0.86
CA ASP A 87 -19.47 -5.91 -0.45
C ASP A 87 -18.38 -6.54 -1.34
N ALA A 88 -17.45 -5.71 -1.84
CA ALA A 88 -16.37 -6.21 -2.69
C ALA A 88 -15.51 -7.24 -1.93
N GLY A 89 -14.92 -8.19 -2.65
CA GLY A 89 -14.22 -9.32 -2.05
C GLY A 89 -13.08 -8.94 -1.09
N PRO A 90 -12.69 -9.85 -0.18
CA PRO A 90 -11.70 -9.59 0.88
C PRO A 90 -10.36 -9.07 0.35
N ASP A 91 -9.94 -9.51 -0.84
CA ASP A 91 -8.73 -9.05 -1.52
C ASP A 91 -8.76 -7.56 -1.84
N TRP A 92 -9.90 -7.06 -2.33
CA TRP A 92 -10.07 -5.65 -2.65
C TRP A 92 -10.10 -4.78 -1.39
N ARG A 93 -10.72 -5.28 -0.31
CA ARG A 93 -10.71 -4.61 1.00
C ARG A 93 -9.28 -4.50 1.53
N ALA A 94 -8.54 -5.60 1.53
CA ALA A 94 -7.17 -5.65 1.99
C ALA A 94 -6.25 -4.73 1.17
N TYR A 95 -6.37 -4.77 -0.16
CA TYR A 95 -5.63 -3.87 -1.06
C TYR A 95 -5.89 -2.39 -0.76
N ARG A 96 -7.15 -2.00 -0.57
CA ARG A 96 -7.49 -0.61 -0.26
C ARG A 96 -7.02 -0.18 1.12
N ALA A 97 -7.20 -1.03 2.12
CA ALA A 97 -6.72 -0.77 3.48
C ALA A 97 -5.20 -0.55 3.51
N GLY A 98 -4.42 -1.38 2.81
CA GLY A 98 -2.97 -1.21 2.75
C GLY A 98 -2.51 0.13 2.15
N GLY A 99 -3.20 0.62 1.13
CA GLY A 99 -2.89 1.94 0.58
C GLY A 99 -3.22 3.09 1.54
N VAL A 100 -4.32 2.99 2.29
CA VAL A 100 -4.71 3.97 3.32
C VAL A 100 -3.72 3.99 4.46
N ASP A 101 -3.34 2.81 4.97
CA ASP A 101 -2.40 2.68 6.09
C ASP A 101 -1.05 3.30 5.73
N GLU A 102 -0.51 3.00 4.53
CA GLU A 102 0.76 3.55 4.07
C GLU A 102 0.77 5.08 3.99
N LEU A 103 -0.32 5.68 3.48
CA LEU A 103 -0.45 7.13 3.35
C LEU A 103 -0.66 7.79 4.71
N SER A 104 -1.37 7.14 5.63
CA SER A 104 -1.56 7.60 7.00
C SER A 104 -0.24 7.62 7.77
N GLU A 105 0.58 6.58 7.62
CA GLU A 105 1.93 6.54 8.21
C GLU A 105 2.89 7.60 7.63
N LEU A 106 2.65 8.09 6.41
CA LEU A 106 3.42 9.17 5.80
C LEU A 106 2.90 10.56 6.17
N ALA A 107 1.67 10.66 6.68
CA ALA A 107 1.05 11.91 7.10
C ALA A 107 1.34 12.28 8.56
N GLY A 108 1.68 11.30 9.40
CA GLY A 108 2.10 11.48 10.80
C GLY A 108 3.58 11.85 10.95
#